data_AF-A3ACT6-F1
#
_entry.id   AF-A3ACT6-F1
#
_cell.length_a   1.000
_cell.length_b   1.000
_cell.length_c   1.000
_cell.angle_alpha   90.00
_cell.angle_beta   90.00
_cell.angle_gamma   90.00
#
_symmetry.space_group_name_H-M   'P 1'
#
loop_
_entity.id
_entity.type
_entity.pdbx_description
1 polymer ?
#
loop_
_entity_poly.entity_id
_entity_poly.type
_entity_poly.pdbx_seq_one_letter_code
_entity_poly.pdbx_strand_id
1 'polypeptide(L)'
;MASTLAWSSAASSSAPSSRLPPRRSPSLVVVAQGKVKKYRQVILTDDIAEVGKKGDTLKVRAGFYRNFLLPKGKATLLTPEVLKEMQVEQERIDAEKKRVKEEAQQLARVFETIGAFKVPRKGGKGKQIFGRQVFIDVTAQDLVDIIKSQLNRDVDKRLVTVPEIREIGEYIAEIKLHPEVTAQVSSSARHSIVPYLLLRS
;
A
#
# COMPACT_ATOMS: atom_id res chain seq x y z
N MET A 1 -53.97 -98.76 -70.41
CA MET A 1 -53.22 -98.44 -69.17
C MET A 1 -51.85 -97.92 -69.59
N ALA A 2 -51.28 -96.79 -69.20
CA ALA A 2 -51.59 -95.67 -68.33
C ALA A 2 -50.71 -94.49 -68.85
N SER A 3 -51.23 -93.26 -68.95
CA SER A 3 -50.96 -92.11 -68.05
C SER A 3 -49.49 -91.64 -68.04
N THR A 4 -49.12 -90.57 -68.77
CA THR A 4 -49.08 -89.11 -68.41
C THR A 4 -47.67 -88.62 -68.04
N LEU A 5 -47.48 -87.29 -68.22
CA LEU A 5 -46.45 -86.41 -67.63
C LEU A 5 -45.07 -86.40 -68.32
N ALA A 6 -44.38 -85.28 -68.48
CA ALA A 6 -44.68 -83.86 -68.31
C ALA A 6 -43.49 -83.08 -68.92
N TRP A 7 -43.78 -81.95 -69.55
CA TRP A 7 -42.79 -80.96 -69.92
C TRP A 7 -42.24 -80.30 -68.64
N SER A 8 -40.92 -80.24 -68.47
CA SER A 8 -40.32 -79.35 -67.46
C SER A 8 -39.10 -78.63 -68.01
N SER A 9 -39.23 -77.31 -67.99
CA SER A 9 -38.29 -76.29 -68.43
C SER A 9 -37.11 -76.20 -67.46
N ALA A 10 -35.89 -76.42 -67.95
CA ALA A 10 -34.69 -76.06 -67.21
C ALA A 10 -34.46 -74.54 -67.34
N ALA A 11 -34.89 -73.81 -66.31
CA ALA A 11 -34.68 -72.38 -66.18
C ALA A 11 -33.19 -72.04 -66.09
N SER A 12 -32.71 -71.19 -67.01
CA SER A 12 -31.43 -70.50 -66.91
C SER A 12 -31.46 -69.52 -65.74
N SER A 13 -30.70 -69.81 -64.67
CA SER A 13 -30.53 -68.92 -63.53
C SER A 13 -29.67 -67.72 -63.91
N SER A 14 -30.28 -66.55 -64.14
CA SER A 14 -29.57 -65.27 -64.22
C SER A 14 -29.25 -64.79 -62.80
N ALA A 15 -27.97 -64.58 -62.52
CA ALA A 15 -27.51 -64.03 -61.24
C ALA A 15 -28.08 -62.62 -61.02
N PRO A 16 -28.51 -62.25 -59.79
CA PRO A 16 -28.96 -60.90 -59.52
C PRO A 16 -27.75 -59.96 -59.53
N SER A 17 -27.75 -59.01 -60.48
CA SER A 17 -26.80 -57.90 -60.53
C SER A 17 -27.01 -57.00 -59.30
N SER A 18 -26.20 -57.20 -58.26
CA SER A 18 -26.19 -56.35 -57.08
C SER A 18 -25.58 -54.99 -57.46
N ARG A 19 -26.43 -54.01 -57.78
CA ARG A 19 -25.99 -52.60 -57.91
C ARG A 19 -25.47 -52.15 -56.54
N LEU A 20 -24.16 -51.96 -56.43
CA LEU A 20 -23.56 -51.32 -55.26
C LEU A 20 -24.17 -49.91 -55.10
N PRO A 21 -24.53 -49.50 -53.88
CA PRO A 21 -25.00 -48.15 -53.64
C PRO A 21 -23.89 -47.14 -54.01
N PRO A 22 -24.24 -45.96 -54.53
CA PRO A 22 -23.23 -44.96 -54.86
C PRO A 22 -22.43 -44.59 -53.59
N ARG A 23 -21.10 -44.67 -53.67
CA ARG A 23 -20.20 -44.19 -52.61
C ARG A 23 -20.47 -42.69 -52.41
N ARG A 24 -21.19 -42.33 -51.35
CA ARG A 24 -21.25 -40.96 -50.86
C ARG A 24 -19.85 -40.56 -50.41
N SER A 25 -19.19 -39.73 -51.20
CA SER A 25 -18.00 -38.99 -50.75
C SER A 25 -18.39 -38.18 -49.51
N PRO A 26 -17.68 -38.31 -48.38
CA PRO A 26 -18.01 -37.51 -47.20
C PRO A 26 -17.88 -36.04 -47.56
N SER A 27 -18.98 -35.29 -47.49
CA SER A 27 -18.93 -33.84 -47.58
C SER A 27 -18.26 -33.34 -46.29
N LEU A 28 -17.10 -32.70 -46.43
CA LEU A 28 -16.49 -31.96 -45.33
C LEU A 28 -17.40 -30.77 -45.00
N VAL A 29 -18.20 -30.92 -43.95
CA VAL A 29 -18.97 -29.82 -43.37
C VAL A 29 -17.99 -28.98 -42.55
N VAL A 30 -17.51 -27.87 -43.12
CA VAL A 30 -16.75 -26.87 -42.38
C VAL A 30 -17.73 -26.09 -41.50
N VAL A 31 -17.85 -26.52 -40.24
CA VAL A 31 -18.63 -25.79 -39.23
C VAL A 31 -17.83 -24.57 -38.78
N ALA A 32 -18.37 -23.37 -38.99
CA ALA A 32 -17.79 -22.14 -38.48
C ALA A 32 -17.80 -22.16 -36.94
N GLN A 33 -16.62 -22.14 -36.32
CA GLN A 33 -16.51 -22.02 -34.88
C GLN A 33 -16.87 -20.59 -34.43
N GLY A 34 -17.74 -20.47 -33.43
CA GLY A 34 -18.14 -19.19 -32.86
C GLY A 34 -16.96 -18.41 -32.26
N LYS A 35 -16.98 -17.08 -32.39
CA LYS A 35 -15.91 -16.20 -31.88
C LYS A 35 -15.90 -16.18 -30.34
N VAL A 36 -14.86 -16.74 -29.72
CA VAL A 36 -14.64 -16.67 -28.27
C VAL A 36 -13.82 -15.44 -27.88
N LYS A 37 -14.29 -14.67 -26.89
CA LYS A 37 -13.54 -13.53 -26.33
C LYS A 37 -12.40 -14.04 -25.45
N LYS A 38 -11.15 -13.68 -25.79
CA LYS A 38 -9.95 -14.03 -25.01
C LYS A 38 -9.65 -12.96 -23.97
N TYR A 39 -9.23 -13.38 -22.79
CA TYR A 39 -8.88 -12.51 -21.67
C TYR A 39 -7.43 -12.75 -21.21
N ARG A 40 -6.81 -11.75 -20.58
CA ARG A 40 -5.47 -11.80 -20.00
C ARG A 40 -5.48 -11.12 -18.63
N GLN A 41 -4.74 -11.69 -17.68
CA GLN A 41 -4.46 -11.04 -16.40
C GLN A 41 -3.26 -10.13 -16.57
N VAL A 42 -3.40 -8.89 -16.14
CA VAL A 42 -2.38 -7.85 -16.29
C VAL A 42 -2.30 -7.04 -15.00
N ILE A 43 -1.13 -6.47 -14.76
CA ILE A 43 -0.95 -5.46 -13.74
C ILE A 43 -0.76 -4.10 -14.40
N LEU A 44 -1.46 -3.08 -13.89
CA LEU A 44 -1.32 -1.72 -14.39
C LEU A 44 -0.05 -1.07 -13.82
N THR A 45 0.78 -0.53 -14.69
CA THR A 45 1.98 0.24 -14.29
C THR A 45 1.65 1.72 -14.12
N ASP A 46 0.59 2.19 -14.78
CA ASP A 46 0.11 3.57 -14.75
C ASP A 46 -1.37 3.64 -14.38
N ASP A 47 -1.78 4.80 -13.88
CA ASP A 47 -3.19 5.10 -13.66
C ASP A 47 -3.91 5.30 -14.99
N ILE A 48 -5.07 4.67 -15.15
CA ILE A 48 -5.90 4.74 -16.34
C ILE A 48 -7.34 5.02 -15.90
N ALA A 49 -7.84 6.18 -16.29
CA ALA A 49 -9.26 6.52 -16.14
C ALA A 49 -10.14 5.37 -16.67
N GLU A 50 -11.16 5.00 -15.90
CA GLU A 50 -12.12 3.91 -16.16
C GLU A 50 -11.62 2.46 -15.98
N VAL A 51 -10.31 2.21 -15.88
CA VAL A 51 -9.79 0.83 -15.73
C VAL A 51 -9.32 0.55 -14.30
N GLY A 52 -8.49 1.43 -13.73
CA GLY A 52 -7.91 1.21 -12.40
C GLY A 52 -6.68 2.06 -12.15
N LYS A 53 -6.17 1.98 -10.92
CA LYS A 53 -4.98 2.70 -10.47
C LYS A 53 -3.71 1.89 -10.77
N LYS A 54 -2.57 2.57 -10.70
CA LYS A 54 -1.25 1.93 -10.74
C LYS A 54 -1.14 0.86 -9.66
N GLY A 55 -0.69 -0.33 -10.06
CA GLY A 55 -0.52 -1.51 -9.20
C GLY A 55 -1.71 -2.47 -9.19
N ASP A 56 -2.84 -2.09 -9.79
CA ASP A 56 -4.03 -2.95 -9.77
C ASP A 56 -3.87 -4.16 -10.69
N THR A 57 -4.30 -5.32 -10.19
CA THR A 57 -4.31 -6.58 -10.91
C THR A 57 -5.70 -6.85 -11.50
N LEU A 58 -5.83 -6.83 -12.84
CA LEU A 58 -7.12 -6.89 -13.52
C LEU A 58 -7.13 -7.90 -14.67
N LYS A 59 -8.31 -8.49 -14.91
CA LYS A 59 -8.55 -9.37 -16.06
C LYS A 59 -9.13 -8.56 -17.23
N VAL A 60 -8.28 -8.23 -18.19
CA VAL A 60 -8.65 -7.44 -19.37
C VAL A 60 -8.87 -8.31 -20.61
N ARG A 61 -9.50 -7.76 -21.64
CA ARG A 61 -9.59 -8.43 -22.96
C ARG A 61 -8.21 -8.47 -23.62
N ALA A 62 -7.88 -9.58 -24.27
CA ALA A 62 -6.58 -9.76 -24.91
C ALA A 62 -6.27 -8.70 -25.98
N GLY A 63 -7.29 -8.21 -26.69
CA GLY A 63 -7.15 -7.13 -27.67
C GLY A 63 -6.86 -5.77 -27.02
N PHE A 64 -7.47 -5.49 -25.86
CA PHE A 64 -7.20 -4.25 -25.12
C PHE A 64 -5.75 -4.21 -24.61
N TYR A 65 -5.25 -5.34 -24.10
CA TYR A 65 -3.84 -5.45 -23.72
C TYR A 65 -2.89 -5.24 -24.90
N ARG A 66 -3.10 -5.94 -26.02
CA ARG A 66 -2.19 -5.90 -27.17
C ARG A 66 -2.17 -4.56 -27.90
N ASN A 67 -3.33 -3.92 -28.06
CA ASN A 67 -3.46 -2.72 -28.88
C ASN A 67 -3.25 -1.43 -28.09
N PHE A 68 -3.58 -1.43 -26.80
CA PHE A 68 -3.56 -0.20 -25.99
C PHE A 68 -2.56 -0.25 -24.85
N LEU A 69 -2.61 -1.28 -24.00
CA LEU A 69 -1.79 -1.29 -22.78
C LEU A 69 -0.31 -1.61 -23.05
N LEU A 70 -0.04 -2.60 -23.90
CA LEU A 70 1.32 -3.03 -24.22
C LEU A 70 2.10 -1.96 -24.99
N PRO A 71 1.60 -1.35 -26.09
CA PRO A 71 2.37 -0.36 -26.84
C PRO A 71 2.58 0.94 -26.05
N LYS A 72 1.67 1.26 -25.13
CA LYS A 72 1.79 2.45 -24.26
C LYS A 72 2.56 2.17 -22.96
N GLY A 73 3.03 0.95 -22.73
CA GLY A 73 3.74 0.57 -21.51
C GLY A 73 2.91 0.64 -20.22
N LYS A 74 1.59 0.72 -20.32
CA LYS A 74 0.70 0.98 -19.17
C LYS A 74 0.35 -0.27 -18.37
N ALA A 75 0.66 -1.46 -18.88
CA ALA A 75 0.43 -2.69 -18.16
C ALA A 75 1.44 -3.79 -18.51
N THR A 76 1.77 -4.61 -17.53
CA THR A 76 2.61 -5.80 -17.66
C THR A 76 1.77 -7.07 -17.53
N LEU A 77 2.20 -8.17 -18.14
CA LEU A 77 1.54 -9.46 -17.93
C LEU A 77 1.71 -9.91 -16.48
N LEU A 78 0.60 -10.38 -15.90
CA LEU A 78 0.66 -10.99 -14.59
C LEU A 78 1.12 -12.44 -14.74
N THR A 79 2.41 -12.68 -14.57
CA THR A 79 2.98 -14.03 -14.45
C THR A 79 3.12 -14.40 -12.98
N PRO A 80 3.15 -15.71 -12.64
CA PRO A 80 3.37 -16.15 -11.26
C PRO A 80 4.73 -15.67 -10.70
N GLU A 81 5.72 -15.42 -11.55
CA GLU A 81 7.01 -14.85 -11.16
C GLU A 81 6.87 -13.40 -10.71
N VAL A 82 6.23 -12.55 -11.53
CA VAL A 82 5.98 -11.13 -11.20
C VAL A 82 5.14 -11.01 -9.92
N LEU A 83 4.18 -11.91 -9.72
CA LEU A 83 3.40 -11.96 -8.47
C LEU A 83 4.28 -12.20 -7.23
N LYS A 84 5.24 -13.12 -7.32
CA LYS A 84 6.17 -13.41 -6.21
C LYS A 84 7.11 -12.25 -5.95
N GLU A 85 7.67 -11.65 -7.00
CA GLU A 85 8.55 -10.49 -6.88
C GLU A 85 7.84 -9.32 -6.18
N MET A 86 6.59 -9.07 -6.55
CA MET A 86 5.77 -8.06 -5.89
C MET A 86 5.49 -8.37 -4.43
N GLN A 87 5.20 -9.63 -4.09
CA GLN A 87 4.97 -10.03 -2.70
C GLN A 87 6.22 -9.81 -1.85
N VAL A 88 7.38 -10.21 -2.37
CA VAL A 88 8.67 -10.00 -1.67
C VAL A 88 8.95 -8.51 -1.48
N GLU A 89 8.74 -7.69 -2.50
CA GLU A 89 8.96 -6.25 -2.39
C GLU A 89 7.98 -5.60 -1.41
N GLN A 90 6.70 -5.99 -1.44
CA GLN A 90 5.70 -5.53 -0.48
C GLN A 90 6.06 -5.93 0.95
N GLU A 91 6.46 -7.18 1.17
CA GLU A 91 6.89 -7.68 2.48
C GLU A 91 8.10 -6.92 3.00
N ARG A 92 9.06 -6.59 2.12
CA ARG A 92 10.21 -5.77 2.46
C ARG A 92 9.80 -4.36 2.88
N ILE A 93 8.96 -3.70 2.08
CA ILE A 93 8.45 -2.35 2.38
C ILE A 93 7.67 -2.36 3.71
N ASP A 94 6.85 -3.37 3.94
CA ASP A 94 6.06 -3.49 5.17
C ASP A 94 6.94 -3.81 6.39
N ALA A 95 8.00 -4.60 6.22
CA ALA A 95 8.99 -4.84 7.26
C ALA A 95 9.75 -3.56 7.62
N GLU A 96 10.18 -2.77 6.63
CA GLU A 96 10.84 -1.48 6.85
C GLU A 96 9.91 -0.49 7.57
N LYS A 97 8.64 -0.38 7.15
CA LYS A 97 7.63 0.44 7.84
C LYS A 97 7.42 0.01 9.29
N LYS A 98 7.33 -1.30 9.55
CA LYS A 98 7.19 -1.83 10.91
C LYS A 98 8.39 -1.48 11.78
N ARG A 99 9.62 -1.64 11.27
CA ARG A 99 10.85 -1.27 11.99
C ARG A 99 10.86 0.22 12.36
N VAL A 100 10.59 1.09 11.39
CA VAL A 100 10.53 2.54 11.63
C VAL A 100 9.44 2.88 12.67
N LYS A 101 8.28 2.22 12.60
CA LYS A 101 7.21 2.39 13.58
C LYS A 101 7.61 1.93 14.98
N GLU A 102 8.26 0.77 15.09
CA GLU A 102 8.74 0.22 16.36
C GLU A 102 9.81 1.12 16.99
N GLU A 103 10.77 1.62 16.19
CA GLU A 103 11.78 2.59 16.64
C GLU A 103 11.10 3.88 17.13
N ALA A 104 10.13 4.42 16.37
CA ALA A 104 9.38 5.60 16.78
C ALA A 104 8.57 5.37 18.07
N GLN A 105 7.98 4.20 18.26
CA GLN A 105 7.26 3.84 19.49
C GLN A 105 8.20 3.70 20.69
N GLN A 106 9.37 3.10 20.50
CA GLN A 106 10.39 3.04 21.55
C GLN A 106 10.85 4.44 21.95
N LEU A 107 11.07 5.32 20.98
CA LEU A 107 11.39 6.72 21.24
C LEU A 107 10.27 7.42 22.01
N ALA A 108 9.00 7.25 21.61
CA ALA A 108 7.86 7.82 22.32
C ALA A 108 7.80 7.38 23.79
N ARG A 109 8.01 6.10 24.08
CA ARG A 109 8.07 5.57 25.46
C ARG A 109 9.21 6.19 26.27
N VAL A 110 10.37 6.40 25.65
CA VAL A 110 11.51 7.07 26.31
C VAL A 110 11.15 8.52 26.65
N PHE A 111 10.49 9.24 25.74
CA PHE A 111 10.03 10.60 25.99
C PHE A 111 8.97 10.69 27.10
N GLU A 112 7.99 9.79 27.10
CA GLU A 112 6.94 9.71 28.14
C GLU A 112 7.53 9.36 29.52
N THR A 113 8.50 8.43 29.58
CA THR A 113 9.15 8.03 30.84
C THR A 113 9.96 9.17 31.44
N ILE A 114 10.59 9.99 30.61
CA ILE A 114 11.43 11.10 31.08
C ILE A 114 10.56 12.28 31.49
N GLY A 115 9.44 12.51 30.79
CA GLY A 115 8.18 13.08 31.29
C GLY A 115 8.18 14.49 31.90
N ALA A 116 9.26 15.00 32.48
CA ALA A 116 9.28 16.25 33.22
C ALA A 116 10.47 17.10 32.76
N PHE A 117 10.31 17.72 31.59
CA PHE A 117 11.30 18.68 31.10
C PHE A 117 11.11 19.99 31.87
N LYS A 118 12.14 20.38 32.63
CA LYS A 118 12.16 21.64 33.38
C LYS A 118 12.74 22.70 32.45
N VAL A 119 11.95 23.73 32.14
CA VAL A 119 12.42 24.90 31.39
C VAL A 119 12.82 25.98 32.41
N PRO A 120 14.13 26.19 32.71
CA PRO A 120 14.54 27.28 33.59
C PRO A 120 14.47 28.60 32.83
N ARG A 121 13.57 29.50 33.23
CA ARG A 121 13.56 30.90 32.76
C ARG A 121 13.74 31.84 33.96
N LYS A 122 14.50 32.91 33.73
CA LYS A 122 14.70 34.01 34.69
C LYS A 122 13.40 34.81 34.81
N GLY A 123 12.45 34.32 35.62
CA GLY A 123 11.38 35.18 36.12
C GLY A 123 11.99 36.12 37.16
N GLY A 124 11.66 37.40 37.14
CA GLY A 124 11.81 38.24 38.32
C GLY A 124 10.66 37.98 39.29
N LYS A 125 10.93 38.01 40.59
CA LYS A 125 9.88 37.92 41.61
C LYS A 125 8.98 39.16 41.48
N GLY A 126 7.78 38.97 40.96
CA GLY A 126 6.79 40.04 40.87
C GLY A 126 5.88 39.80 39.70
N LYS A 127 4.59 39.58 39.99
CA LYS A 127 3.55 39.83 38.99
C LYS A 127 3.74 41.31 38.61
N GLN A 128 4.20 41.55 37.38
CA GLN A 128 4.70 42.84 36.87
C GLN A 128 6.16 43.14 37.20
N ILE A 129 7.01 42.95 36.19
CA ILE A 129 8.25 43.71 36.03
C ILE A 129 8.04 44.47 34.72
N PHE A 130 7.85 45.80 34.84
CA PHE A 130 7.82 46.79 33.76
C PHE A 130 6.73 46.62 32.70
N GLY A 131 5.45 46.77 33.05
CA GLY A 131 4.37 47.22 32.13
C GLY A 131 4.08 46.37 30.87
N ARG A 132 4.80 45.28 30.65
CA ARG A 132 4.69 44.37 29.51
C ARG A 132 4.54 42.99 30.10
N GLN A 133 3.36 42.38 29.91
CA GLN A 133 3.13 40.97 30.19
C GLN A 133 4.27 40.19 29.54
N VAL A 134 5.19 39.64 30.33
CA VAL A 134 6.21 38.73 29.81
C VAL A 134 5.47 37.42 29.59
N PHE A 135 4.92 37.26 28.39
CA PHE A 135 4.49 35.97 27.90
C PHE A 135 5.71 35.04 27.97
N ILE A 136 5.56 33.90 28.65
CA ILE A 136 6.60 32.87 28.62
C ILE A 136 6.43 32.15 27.29
N ASP A 137 6.84 32.79 26.18
CA ASP A 137 6.86 32.13 24.88
C ASP A 137 7.87 30.98 24.93
N VAL A 138 7.38 29.79 25.29
CA VAL A 138 8.09 28.53 25.14
C VAL A 138 8.02 28.20 23.67
N THR A 139 9.10 28.51 22.96
CA THR A 139 9.18 28.24 21.53
C THR A 139 9.59 26.78 21.34
N ALA A 140 9.18 26.15 20.23
CA ALA A 140 9.62 24.80 19.88
C ALA A 140 11.15 24.61 19.91
N GLN A 141 11.92 25.70 19.73
CA GLN A 141 13.38 25.70 19.87
C GLN A 141 13.85 25.41 21.30
N ASP A 142 13.23 26.03 22.31
CA ASP A 142 13.61 25.83 23.71
C ASP A 142 13.37 24.38 24.14
N LEU A 143 12.26 23.77 23.70
CA LEU A 143 11.99 22.37 23.99
C LEU A 143 12.99 21.44 23.28
N VAL A 144 13.32 21.73 22.02
CA VAL A 144 14.33 20.95 21.28
C VAL A 144 15.70 21.04 21.95
N ASP A 145 16.12 22.22 22.41
CA ASP A 145 17.42 22.40 23.06
C ASP A 145 17.48 21.72 24.44
N ILE A 146 16.36 21.71 25.18
CA ILE A 146 16.25 20.96 26.45
C ILE A 146 16.24 19.45 26.19
N ILE A 147 15.53 18.98 25.16
CA ILE A 147 15.56 17.58 24.74
C ILE A 147 16.98 17.18 24.32
N LYS A 148 17.69 18.01 23.57
CA LYS A 148 19.09 17.77 23.19
C LYS A 148 20.00 17.70 24.41
N SER A 149 19.87 18.62 25.35
CA SER A 149 20.73 18.64 26.54
C SER A 149 20.42 17.53 27.55
N GLN A 150 19.17 17.06 27.64
CA GLN A 150 18.77 16.03 28.62
C GLN A 150 18.80 14.61 28.05
N LEU A 151 18.45 14.41 26.78
CA LEU A 151 18.44 13.09 26.13
C LEU A 151 19.61 12.87 25.16
N ASN A 152 20.41 13.88 24.85
CA ASN A 152 21.44 13.79 23.80
C ASN A 152 20.87 13.35 22.43
N ARG A 153 19.58 13.63 22.18
CA ARG A 153 18.88 13.25 20.94
C ARG A 153 18.44 14.48 20.17
N ASP A 154 18.65 14.43 18.85
CA ASP A 154 18.26 15.49 17.94
C ASP A 154 16.80 15.28 17.48
N VAL A 155 15.94 16.25 17.77
CA VAL A 155 14.53 16.27 17.33
C VAL A 155 14.33 17.52 16.49
N ASP A 156 13.74 17.36 15.31
CA ASP A 156 13.48 18.47 14.41
C ASP A 156 12.35 19.38 14.92
N LYS A 157 12.58 20.69 14.83
CA LYS A 157 11.63 21.75 15.25
C LYS A 157 10.27 21.65 14.57
N ARG A 158 10.22 21.06 13.36
CA ARG A 158 8.99 20.89 12.56
C ARG A 158 8.06 19.81 13.11
N LEU A 159 8.60 18.92 13.94
CA LEU A 159 7.89 17.78 14.50
C LEU A 159 7.29 18.09 15.88
N VAL A 160 7.63 19.23 16.47
CA VAL A 160 7.20 19.62 17.81
C VAL A 160 6.03 20.61 17.72
N THR A 161 4.89 20.24 18.29
CA THR A 161 3.73 21.11 18.46
C THR A 161 3.67 21.55 19.93
N VAL A 162 3.88 22.85 20.17
CA VAL A 162 3.90 23.43 21.51
C VAL A 162 2.64 24.28 21.70
N PRO A 163 1.82 24.04 22.74
CA PRO A 163 0.74 24.95 23.10
C PRO A 163 1.32 26.28 23.62
N GLU A 164 0.59 27.39 23.42
CA GLU A 164 1.03 28.71 23.89
C GLU A 164 0.99 28.76 25.43
N ILE A 165 2.16 28.85 26.07
CA ILE A 165 2.31 28.86 27.52
C ILE A 165 2.30 30.30 28.03
N ARG A 166 1.22 30.71 28.71
CA ARG A 166 1.07 32.09 29.22
C ARG A 166 1.41 32.25 30.70
N GLU A 167 1.44 31.15 31.46
CA GLU A 167 1.63 31.15 32.92
C GLU A 167 2.66 30.11 33.38
N ILE A 168 3.06 30.19 34.65
CA ILE A 168 3.97 29.23 35.27
C ILE A 168 3.13 28.01 35.68
N GLY A 169 3.37 26.87 35.04
CA GLY A 169 2.58 25.65 35.24
C GLY A 169 3.15 24.44 34.51
N GLU A 170 2.41 23.32 34.59
CA GLU A 170 2.68 22.09 33.83
C GLU A 170 1.87 22.10 32.54
N TYR A 171 2.54 21.89 31.41
CA TYR A 171 1.93 21.93 30.08
C TYR A 171 2.35 20.72 29.28
N ILE A 172 1.39 20.12 28.59
CA ILE A 172 1.60 18.94 27.75
C ILE A 172 1.97 19.43 26.34
N ALA A 173 3.21 19.21 25.92
CA ALA A 173 3.67 19.42 24.56
C ALA A 173 3.59 18.11 23.78
N GLU A 174 3.19 18.19 22.51
CA GLU A 174 3.06 17.02 21.63
C GLU A 174 4.22 16.98 20.63
N ILE A 175 4.94 15.87 20.61
CA ILE A 175 6.03 15.63 19.66
C ILE A 175 5.56 14.56 18.67
N LYS A 176 5.43 14.94 17.39
CA LYS A 176 5.04 14.05 16.29
C LYS A 176 6.29 13.39 15.70
N LEU A 177 6.69 12.24 16.22
CA LEU A 177 7.89 11.53 15.75
C LEU A 177 7.66 10.79 14.42
N HIS A 178 6.45 10.26 14.22
CA HIS A 178 6.03 9.56 13.01
C HIS A 178 4.57 9.91 12.71
N PRO A 179 4.06 9.84 11.45
CA PRO A 179 2.65 10.09 11.13
C PRO A 179 1.65 9.26 11.96
N GLU A 180 2.09 8.12 12.50
CA GLU A 180 1.27 7.25 13.36
C GLU A 180 1.71 7.25 14.85
N VAL A 181 2.78 7.98 15.22
CA VAL A 181 3.32 7.97 16.59
C VAL A 181 3.51 9.40 17.08
N THR A 182 2.67 9.78 18.04
CA THR A 182 2.77 11.01 18.81
C THR A 182 3.26 10.68 20.22
N ALA A 183 4.23 11.44 20.72
CA ALA A 183 4.70 11.36 22.10
C ALA A 183 4.20 12.59 22.86
N GLN A 184 3.61 12.38 24.03
CA GLN A 184 3.22 13.47 24.93
C GLN A 184 4.32 13.72 25.95
N VAL A 185 4.68 14.98 26.12
CA VAL A 185 5.75 15.40 27.02
C VAL A 185 5.23 16.48 27.95
N SER A 186 5.21 16.23 29.26
CA SER A 186 4.94 17.30 30.23
C SER A 186 6.18 18.19 30.41
N SER A 187 5.99 19.46 30.08
CA SER A 187 6.96 20.53 30.31
C SER A 187 6.49 21.35 31.50
N SER A 188 7.34 21.51 32.51
CA SER A 188 7.05 22.35 33.68
C SER A 188 7.92 23.61 33.62
N ALA A 189 7.27 24.78 33.60
CA ALA A 189 7.97 26.04 33.72
C ALA A 189 8.20 26.33 35.22
N ARG A 190 9.47 26.38 35.67
CA ARG A 190 9.82 26.75 37.05
C ARG A 190 10.70 27.98 37.08
N HIS A 191 10.50 28.78 38.12
CA HIS A 191 11.27 29.98 38.39
C HIS A 191 12.66 29.60 38.93
N SER A 192 13.72 29.81 38.12
CA SER A 192 15.10 29.58 38.56
C SER A 192 15.68 30.86 39.17
N ILE A 193 15.69 30.96 40.50
CA ILE A 193 16.51 31.96 41.20
C ILE A 193 17.93 31.39 41.24
N VAL A 194 18.79 31.85 40.34
CA VAL A 194 20.24 31.67 40.53
C VAL A 194 20.64 32.68 41.60
N PRO A 195 21.09 32.27 42.80
CA PRO A 195 21.59 33.23 43.77
C PRO A 195 22.85 33.87 43.19
N TYR A 196 22.77 35.14 42.81
CA TYR A 196 23.91 36.01 42.51
C TYR A 196 24.69 36.31 43.81
N LEU A 197 25.25 35.29 44.45
CA LEU A 197 25.94 35.42 45.74
C LEU A 197 27.33 34.77 45.75
N LEU A 198 28.02 34.73 44.61
CA LEU A 198 29.45 34.35 44.57
C LEU A 198 30.23 35.11 43.46
N LEU A 199 30.11 36.45 43.41
CA LEU A 199 31.05 37.29 42.66
C LEU A 199 31.35 38.61 43.40
N ARG A 200 31.69 38.48 44.68
CA ARG A 200 32.40 39.52 45.42
C ARG A 200 33.42 38.86 46.35
N SER A 201 34.64 38.71 45.85
CA SER A 201 35.89 38.71 46.62
C SER A 201 36.97 39.23 45.68
#